data_AF-A0A2P7TUZ4-F1
#
_entry.id   AF-A0A2P7TUZ4-F1
#
_cell.length_a   1.000
_cell.length_b   1.000
_cell.length_c   1.000
_cell.angle_alpha   90.00
_cell.angle_beta   90.00
_cell.angle_gamma   90.00
#
_symmetry.space_group_name_H-M   'P 1'
#
loop_
_entity.id
_entity.type
_entity.pdbx_description
1 polymer ?
#
loop_
_entity_poly.entity_id
_entity_poly.type
_entity_poly.pdbx_seq_one_letter_code
_entity_poly.pdbx_strand_id
1 'polypeptide(L)'
;MKIVITNAEEADMPQEMADNCCQLIAWRIQKLYFLLPNIGDEITILYSEKDPLQTTDLVDDNAYFIDFEVMSVESVAGQTNTDNATVYVELAF
;
A
#
# COMPACT_ATOMS: atom_id res chain seq x y z
N MET A 1 -10.47 3.02 3.96
CA MET A 1 -9.22 3.62 3.44
C MET A 1 -9.14 3.42 1.95
N LYS A 2 -8.75 4.45 1.21
CA LYS A 2 -8.35 4.34 -0.21
C LYS A 2 -6.82 4.53 -0.29
N ILE A 3 -6.15 3.69 -1.07
CA ILE A 3 -4.72 3.87 -1.40
C ILE A 3 -4.63 4.34 -2.85
N VAL A 4 -3.71 5.25 -3.12
CA VAL A 4 -3.39 5.72 -4.48
C VAL A 4 -1.88 5.65 -4.65
N ILE A 5 -1.42 4.80 -5.57
CA ILE A 5 -0.01 4.76 -5.97
C ILE A 5 0.17 5.81 -7.08
N THR A 6 0.84 6.93 -6.79
CA THR A 6 0.86 8.10 -7.69
C THR A 6 1.81 7.94 -8.89
N ASN A 7 2.82 7.06 -8.78
CA ASN A 7 3.81 6.81 -9.83
C ASN A 7 3.70 5.40 -10.45
N ALA A 8 2.55 4.73 -10.35
CA ALA A 8 2.37 3.37 -10.87
C ALA A 8 2.64 3.25 -12.38
N GLU A 9 2.16 4.22 -13.17
CA GLU A 9 2.41 4.25 -14.62
C GLU A 9 3.89 4.50 -14.95
N GLU A 10 4.54 5.40 -14.23
CA GLU A 10 5.97 5.71 -14.40
C GLU A 10 6.87 4.53 -14.02
N ALA A 11 6.41 3.69 -13.10
CA ALA A 11 7.06 2.46 -12.67
C ALA A 11 6.79 1.25 -13.61
N ASP A 12 6.09 1.44 -14.73
CA ASP A 12 5.63 0.37 -15.63
C ASP A 12 4.84 -0.73 -14.88
N MET A 13 4.14 -0.37 -13.79
CA MET A 13 3.41 -1.32 -12.97
C MET A 13 2.09 -1.73 -13.65
N PRO A 14 1.84 -3.03 -13.89
CA PRO A 14 0.56 -3.49 -14.41
C PRO A 14 -0.61 -3.11 -13.49
N GLN A 15 -1.75 -2.73 -14.06
CA GLN A 15 -2.93 -2.29 -13.27
C GLN A 15 -3.34 -3.31 -12.21
N GLU A 16 -3.36 -4.60 -12.54
CA GLU A 16 -3.72 -5.66 -11.59
C GLU A 16 -2.73 -5.72 -10.41
N MET A 17 -1.44 -5.53 -10.67
CA MET A 17 -0.41 -5.45 -9.63
C MET A 17 -0.61 -4.22 -8.75
N ALA A 18 -0.90 -3.06 -9.34
CA ALA A 18 -1.19 -1.83 -8.61
C ALA A 18 -2.41 -1.98 -7.69
N ASP A 19 -3.47 -2.62 -8.17
CA ASP A 19 -4.69 -2.88 -7.38
C ASP A 19 -4.39 -3.83 -6.20
N ASN A 20 -3.61 -4.89 -6.44
CA ASN A 20 -3.15 -5.80 -5.38
C ASN A 20 -2.28 -5.09 -4.34
N CYS A 21 -1.33 -4.25 -4.79
CA CYS A 21 -0.48 -3.45 -3.91
C CYS A 21 -1.33 -2.49 -3.06
N CYS A 22 -2.31 -1.80 -3.66
CA CYS A 22 -3.23 -0.93 -2.93
C CYS A 22 -3.94 -1.68 -1.79
N GLN A 23 -4.41 -2.90 -2.06
CA GLN A 23 -5.09 -3.73 -1.06
C GLN A 23 -4.14 -4.16 0.07
N LEU A 24 -2.93 -4.62 -0.27
CA LEU A 24 -1.91 -5.03 0.71
C LEU A 24 -1.46 -3.86 1.59
N ILE A 25 -1.22 -2.69 0.99
CA ILE A 25 -0.84 -1.46 1.71
C ILE A 25 -1.95 -1.04 2.66
N ALA A 26 -3.22 -1.08 2.23
CA ALA A 26 -4.34 -0.75 3.10
C ALA A 26 -4.39 -1.65 4.34
N TRP A 27 -4.25 -2.97 4.17
CA TRP A 27 -4.19 -3.91 5.29
C TRP A 27 -2.98 -3.68 6.18
N ARG A 28 -1.83 -3.39 5.58
CA ARG A 28 -0.60 -3.09 6.32
C ARG A 28 -0.78 -1.86 7.20
N ILE A 29 -1.37 -0.80 6.66
CA ILE A 29 -1.66 0.42 7.41
C ILE A 29 -2.63 0.14 8.56
N GLN A 30 -3.74 -0.54 8.28
CA GLN A 30 -4.73 -0.91 9.30
C GLN A 30 -4.14 -1.76 10.44
N LYS A 31 -3.12 -2.57 10.14
CA LYS A 31 -2.43 -3.41 11.14
C LYS A 31 -1.39 -2.65 11.96
N LEU A 32 -0.65 -1.72 11.33
CA LEU A 32 0.50 -1.06 11.95
C LEU A 32 0.15 0.26 12.63
N TYR A 33 -0.82 1.00 12.12
CA TYR A 33 -1.13 2.35 12.56
C TYR A 33 -2.43 2.36 13.36
N PHE A 34 -2.40 2.99 14.53
CA PHE A 34 -3.61 3.19 15.35
C PHE A 34 -4.55 4.24 14.72
N LEU A 35 -3.99 5.23 14.01
CA LEU A 35 -4.70 6.26 13.27
C LEU A 35 -4.27 6.20 11.80
N LEU A 36 -3.62 7.25 11.29
CA LEU A 36 -3.13 7.34 9.93
C LEU A 36 -1.58 7.34 9.94
N PRO A 37 -0.94 6.91 8.85
CA PRO A 37 0.50 7.10 8.69
C PRO A 37 0.82 8.60 8.55
N ASN A 38 2.07 8.94 8.83
CA ASN A 38 2.61 10.28 8.59
C ASN A 38 3.22 10.36 7.19
N ILE A 39 3.37 11.59 6.69
CA ILE A 39 4.14 11.85 5.46
C ILE A 39 5.60 11.46 5.70
N GLY A 40 6.19 10.74 4.76
CA GLY A 40 7.54 10.19 4.84
C GLY A 40 7.63 8.83 5.55
N ASP A 41 6.52 8.27 6.02
CA ASP A 41 6.52 6.90 6.53
C ASP A 41 6.71 5.90 5.38
N GLU A 42 7.58 4.91 5.58
CA GLU A 42 7.82 3.83 4.63
C GLU A 42 6.90 2.63 4.89
N ILE A 43 6.37 2.05 3.82
CA ILE A 43 5.49 0.88 3.84
C ILE A 43 6.05 -0.17 2.89
N THR A 44 6.62 -1.22 3.48
CA THR A 44 7.06 -2.41 2.74
C THR A 44 5.96 -3.46 2.69
N ILE A 45 5.70 -4.00 1.49
CA ILE A 45 4.85 -5.17 1.28
C ILE A 45 5.67 -6.33 0.68
N LEU A 46 5.24 -7.56 0.96
CA LEU A 46 5.73 -8.74 0.25
C LEU A 46 4.77 -9.03 -0.90
N TYR A 47 5.29 -9.16 -2.12
CA TYR A 47 4.49 -9.46 -3.30
C TYR A 47 4.89 -10.82 -3.87
N SER A 48 3.89 -11.67 -4.14
CA SER A 48 4.03 -12.98 -4.78
C SER A 48 3.11 -13.00 -5.99
N GLU A 49 3.62 -13.40 -7.16
CA GLU A 49 2.76 -13.50 -8.35
C GLU A 49 1.76 -14.66 -8.24
N LYS A 50 2.05 -15.68 -7.43
CA LYS A 50 1.18 -16.84 -7.23
C LYS A 50 0.10 -16.63 -6.17
N ASP A 51 0.37 -15.78 -5.17
CA ASP A 51 -0.61 -15.35 -4.17
C ASP A 51 -0.49 -13.83 -3.89
N PRO A 52 -0.91 -12.97 -4.83
CA PRO A 52 -0.71 -11.51 -4.74
C PRO A 52 -1.37 -10.84 -3.54
N LEU A 53 -2.38 -11.49 -2.95
CA LEU A 53 -3.09 -10.99 -1.77
C LEU A 53 -2.78 -11.80 -0.51
N GLN A 54 -1.85 -12.76 -0.56
CA GLN A 54 -1.42 -13.56 0.59
C GLN A 54 -2.57 -14.22 1.36
N THR A 55 -3.53 -14.81 0.62
CA THR A 55 -4.75 -15.39 1.22
C THR A 55 -4.64 -16.90 1.46
N THR A 56 -3.60 -17.54 0.94
CA THR A 56 -3.48 -19.01 0.87
C THR A 56 -2.28 -19.58 1.61
N ASP A 57 -1.50 -18.74 2.33
CA ASP A 57 -0.23 -19.07 3.01
C ASP A 57 0.87 -19.64 2.08
N LEU A 58 0.67 -19.60 0.76
CA LEU A 58 1.63 -20.03 -0.24
C LEU A 58 2.51 -18.86 -0.67
N VAL A 59 3.49 -18.50 0.16
CA VAL A 59 4.56 -17.59 -0.27
C VAL A 59 5.46 -18.37 -1.22
N ASP A 60 5.50 -17.96 -2.49
CA ASP A 60 6.38 -18.57 -3.47
C ASP A 60 7.86 -18.15 -3.26
N ASP A 61 8.79 -18.98 -3.74
CA ASP A 61 10.24 -18.73 -3.61
C ASP A 61 10.72 -17.47 -4.36
N ASN A 62 9.88 -16.91 -5.24
CA ASN A 62 10.17 -15.73 -6.05
C ASN A 62 9.52 -14.45 -5.48
N ALA A 63 8.91 -14.52 -4.29
CA ALA A 63 8.27 -13.37 -3.69
C ALA A 63 9.32 -12.29 -3.38
N TYR A 64 8.97 -11.03 -3.62
CA TYR A 64 9.87 -9.90 -3.47
C TYR A 64 9.22 -8.79 -2.65
N PHE A 65 10.05 -7.98 -2.01
CA PHE A 65 9.58 -6.81 -1.28
C PHE A 65 9.41 -5.63 -2.23
N ILE A 66 8.38 -4.84 -1.99
CA ILE A 66 8.13 -3.57 -2.67
C ILE A 66 8.01 -2.50 -1.58
N ASP A 67 8.82 -1.47 -1.69
CA ASP A 67 8.89 -0.36 -0.74
C ASP A 67 8.13 0.86 -1.29
N PHE A 68 7.29 1.43 -0.43
CA PHE A 68 6.50 2.61 -0.73
C PHE A 68 6.74 3.71 0.30
N GLU A 69 6.76 4.97 -0.12
CA GLU A 69 6.79 6.14 0.76
C GLU A 69 5.42 6.83 0.77
N VAL A 70 4.95 7.23 1.95
CA VAL A 70 3.70 8.02 2.09
C VAL A 70 3.96 9.48 1.73
N MET A 71 3.38 9.93 0.61
CA MET A 71 3.57 11.28 0.10
C MET A 71 2.56 12.27 0.68
N SER A 72 1.32 11.82 0.87
CA SER A 72 0.28 12.64 1.49
C SER A 72 -0.85 11.80 2.06
N VAL A 73 -1.57 12.37 3.02
CA VAL A 73 -2.75 11.75 3.62
C VAL A 73 -3.88 12.77 3.65
N GLU A 74 -4.97 12.43 2.98
CA GLU A 74 -6.21 13.21 2.99
C GLU A 74 -7.25 12.53 3.88
N SER A 75 -7.81 13.25 4.83
CA SER A 75 -8.92 12.77 5.65
C SER A 75 -9.97 13.87 5.83
N VAL A 76 -11.20 13.46 6.16
CA VAL A 76 -12.26 14.41 6.51
C VAL A 76 -11.82 15.22 7.73
N ALA A 77 -11.97 16.55 7.69
CA ALA A 77 -11.57 17.45 8.76
C ALA A 77 -12.14 16.99 10.13
N GLY A 78 -11.24 16.79 11.10
CA GLY A 78 -11.59 16.29 12.44
C GLY A 78 -11.76 14.78 12.56
N GLN A 79 -11.52 14.00 11.49
CA GLN A 79 -11.47 12.54 11.53
C GLN A 79 -10.05 12.03 11.28
N THR A 80 -9.58 11.22 12.23
CA THR A 80 -8.31 10.47 12.14
C THR A 80 -8.54 8.97 11.89
N ASN A 81 -9.77 8.58 11.52
CA ASN A 81 -10.09 7.19 11.23
C ASN A 81 -9.55 6.80 9.85
N THR A 82 -8.87 5.65 9.78
CA THR A 82 -8.42 4.97 8.57
C THR A 82 -9.53 4.77 7.53
N ASP A 83 -10.77 4.58 7.97
CA ASP A 83 -11.86 4.16 7.07
C ASP A 83 -12.20 5.21 6.01
N ASN A 84 -12.09 6.50 6.36
CA ASN A 84 -12.46 7.63 5.51
C ASN A 84 -11.26 8.42 4.98
N ALA A 85 -10.05 7.85 5.05
CA ALA A 85 -8.83 8.50 4.55
C ALA A 85 -8.42 7.98 3.17
N THR A 86 -7.84 8.86 2.37
CA THR A 86 -7.07 8.54 1.17
C THR A 86 -5.58 8.71 1.49
N VAL A 87 -4.79 7.67 1.31
CA VAL A 87 -3.33 7.71 1.49
C VAL A 87 -2.69 7.61 0.10
N TYR A 88 -1.84 8.58 -0.20
CA TYR A 88 -1.09 8.65 -1.45
C TYR A 88 0.32 8.15 -1.18
N VAL A 89 0.76 7.20 -2.00
CA VAL A 89 2.06 6.55 -1.85
C VAL A 89 2.79 6.52 -3.18
N GLU A 90 4.12 6.50 -3.13
CA GLU A 90 4.99 6.32 -4.29
C GLU A 90 5.89 5.12 -4.09
N LEU A 91 6.20 4.41 -5.17
CA LEU A 91 7.29 3.43 -5.13
C LEU A 91 8.60 4.17 -4.81
N ALA A 92 9.30 3.69 -3.79
CA ALA A 92 10.64 4.17 -3.46
C ALA A 92 11.67 3.46 -4.38
N PHE A 93 12.51 4.24 -5.08
CA PHE A 93 13.54 3.76 -6.01
C PHE A 93 14.96 4.02 -5.47
#